data_AF-A0AAU7LE68-F1
#
_entry.id   AF-A0AAU7LE68-F1
#
_cell.length_a   1.000
_cell.length_b   1.000
_cell.length_c   1.000
_cell.angle_alpha   90.00
_cell.angle_beta   90.00
_cell.angle_gamma   90.00
#
_symmetry.space_group_name_H-M   'P 1'
#
loop_
_entity.id
_entity.type
_entity.pdbx_description
1 polymer ?
#
loop_
_entity_poly.entity_id
_entity_poly.type
_entity_poly.pdbx_seq_one_letter_code
_entity_poly.pdbx_strand_id
1 'polypeptide(L)'
;MKNELETKPLKMSLEQVLKAFNAAIEEAEIFLSPARSSRLQFEHCLSLDSLLHQATHLKHQAIDRCNDHDANAFLGLECAIGAVRAELIMWILLKRDMPNEAWNRLIAAQMACLDASRAHVIFGHCIQGFERLVELERSLFPPQVFVSAGFISDKLDCSICGARYSTCKHLRGKPYMGQFCEVVHSDIRADHVAVVKTPADKRCRVVSFKVKEGHRDRLSWEISPYKNGEVFKDDDALQAQSILLSTDRYPYLASTSEVLSPT
;
A
#
# COMPACT_ATOMS: atom_id res chain seq x y z
N MET A 1 45.37 -20.65 31.54
CA MET A 1 44.40 -19.55 31.63
C MET A 1 44.03 -19.12 30.22
N LYS A 2 42.98 -19.72 29.64
CA LYS A 2 42.34 -19.22 28.41
C LYS A 2 41.02 -18.58 28.84
N ASN A 3 40.93 -17.27 28.67
CA ASN A 3 39.70 -16.51 28.84
C ASN A 3 38.84 -16.77 27.60
N GLU A 4 37.79 -17.57 27.75
CA GLU A 4 36.66 -17.56 26.83
C GLU A 4 35.74 -16.41 27.24
N LEU A 5 35.91 -15.26 26.59
CA LEU A 5 34.83 -14.27 26.53
C LEU A 5 33.74 -14.84 25.62
N GLU A 6 32.81 -15.58 26.21
CA GLU A 6 31.51 -15.82 25.62
C GLU A 6 30.78 -14.48 25.46
N THR A 7 30.83 -13.91 24.25
CA THR A 7 29.92 -12.85 23.84
C THR A 7 28.52 -13.44 23.68
N LYS A 8 27.79 -13.53 24.80
CA LYS A 8 26.34 -13.76 24.79
C LYS A 8 25.68 -12.68 23.92
N PRO A 9 24.90 -13.04 22.88
CA PRO A 9 24.13 -12.04 22.16
C PRO A 9 23.11 -11.45 23.14
N LEU A 10 23.17 -10.13 23.34
CA LEU A 10 22.13 -9.41 24.06
C LEU A 10 20.82 -9.61 23.28
N LYS A 11 19.97 -10.51 23.77
CA LYS A 11 18.68 -10.81 23.14
C LYS A 11 17.76 -9.63 23.45
N MET A 12 17.69 -8.65 22.54
CA MET A 12 16.80 -7.50 22.70
C MET A 12 15.36 -7.99 22.88
N SER A 13 14.62 -7.39 23.81
CA SER A 13 13.19 -7.67 23.98
C SER A 13 12.39 -7.07 22.81
N LEU A 14 11.19 -7.59 22.56
CA LEU A 14 10.28 -7.05 21.56
C LEU A 14 10.07 -5.54 21.76
N GLU A 15 9.90 -5.09 23.01
CA GLU A 15 9.74 -3.67 23.34
C GLU A 15 10.95 -2.82 22.94
N GLN A 16 12.17 -3.31 23.19
CA GLN A 16 13.40 -2.61 22.81
C GLN A 16 13.53 -2.49 21.29
N VAL A 17 13.16 -3.56 20.57
CA VAL A 17 13.15 -3.55 19.11
C VAL A 17 12.12 -2.56 18.58
N LEU A 18 10.88 -2.63 19.06
CA LEU A 18 9.81 -1.72 18.65
C LEU A 18 10.17 -0.26 18.92
N LYS A 19 10.78 0.03 20.07
CA LYS A 19 11.23 1.39 20.40
C LYS A 19 12.28 1.90 19.41
N ALA A 20 13.25 1.07 19.04
CA ALA A 20 14.28 1.44 18.08
C ALA A 20 13.69 1.71 16.69
N PHE A 21 12.74 0.87 16.26
CA PHE A 21 12.09 1.06 14.97
C PHE A 21 11.18 2.28 14.95
N ASN A 22 10.39 2.51 16.00
CA ASN A 22 9.54 3.70 16.10
C ASN A 22 10.36 4.99 16.05
N ALA A 23 11.52 5.03 16.72
CA ALA A 23 12.41 6.19 16.63
C ALA A 23 12.89 6.46 15.18
N ALA A 24 13.21 5.41 14.41
CA ALA A 24 13.58 5.55 13.01
C ALA A 24 12.41 5.98 12.11
N ILE A 25 11.19 5.54 12.42
CA ILE A 25 9.96 5.98 11.74
C ILE A 25 9.70 7.46 12.03
N GLU A 26 9.72 7.87 13.31
CA GLU A 26 9.53 9.26 13.75
C GLU A 26 10.53 10.22 13.09
N GLU A 27 11.78 9.80 12.92
CA GLU A 27 12.78 10.58 12.18
C GLU A 27 12.37 10.81 10.71
N ALA A 28 11.86 9.77 10.05
CA ALA A 28 11.38 9.88 8.67
C ALA A 28 10.09 10.72 8.56
N GLU A 29 9.23 10.72 9.58
CA GLU A 29 7.98 11.49 9.59
C GLU A 29 8.20 13.01 9.48
N ILE A 30 9.36 13.52 9.93
CA ILE A 30 9.78 14.93 9.76
C ILE A 30 9.77 15.36 8.28
N PHE A 31 9.90 14.40 7.36
CA PHE A 31 9.97 14.61 5.92
C PHE A 31 8.63 14.46 5.18
N LEU A 32 7.52 14.20 5.90
CA LEU A 32 6.16 14.11 5.37
C LEU A 32 5.56 15.49 5.07
N SER A 33 6.24 16.24 4.21
CA SER A 33 5.79 17.55 3.75
C SER A 33 6.26 17.84 2.33
N PRO A 34 5.40 18.46 1.49
CA PRO A 34 5.81 18.84 0.15
C PRO A 34 6.94 19.89 0.15
N ALA A 35 7.13 20.65 1.23
CA ALA A 35 8.19 21.65 1.32
C ALA A 35 9.59 21.06 1.59
N ARG A 36 9.70 19.76 1.89
CA ARG A 36 10.98 19.11 2.23
C ARG A 36 11.76 18.73 0.97
N SER A 37 13.07 18.53 1.11
CA SER A 37 13.94 18.15 -0.03
C SER A 37 13.57 16.76 -0.56
N SER A 38 13.33 16.63 -1.87
CA SER A 38 13.10 15.32 -2.51
C SER A 38 14.28 14.37 -2.35
N ARG A 39 15.51 14.91 -2.28
CA ARG A 39 16.72 14.11 -2.03
C ARG A 39 16.67 13.48 -0.64
N LEU A 40 16.38 14.27 0.39
CA LEU A 40 16.29 13.76 1.77
C LEU A 40 15.10 12.80 1.92
N GLN A 41 13.95 13.11 1.33
CA GLN A 41 12.81 12.18 1.30
C GLN A 41 13.18 10.84 0.69
N PHE A 42 13.93 10.84 -0.42
CA PHE A 42 14.41 9.62 -1.08
C PHE A 42 15.41 8.85 -0.20
N GLU A 43 16.36 9.53 0.43
CA GLU A 43 17.30 8.91 1.39
C GLU A 43 16.55 8.22 2.54
N HIS A 44 15.52 8.86 3.11
CA HIS A 44 14.68 8.24 4.12
C HIS A 44 13.86 7.07 3.59
N CYS A 45 13.39 7.10 2.34
CA CYS A 45 12.73 5.94 1.73
C CYS A 45 13.67 4.72 1.68
N LEU A 46 14.95 4.91 1.32
CA LEU A 46 15.95 3.84 1.30
C LEU A 46 16.26 3.32 2.71
N SER A 47 16.37 4.21 3.70
CA SER A 47 16.51 3.81 5.10
C SER A 47 15.33 2.98 5.60
N LEU A 48 14.11 3.37 5.22
CA LEU A 48 12.88 2.62 5.53
C LEU A 48 12.80 1.28 4.80
N ASP A 49 13.37 1.13 3.60
CA ASP A 49 13.48 -0.18 2.93
C ASP A 49 14.38 -1.14 3.73
N SER A 50 15.52 -0.65 4.21
CA SER A 50 16.41 -1.45 5.08
C SER A 50 15.71 -1.83 6.39
N LEU A 51 14.98 -0.88 6.99
CA LEU A 51 14.21 -1.13 8.21
C LEU A 51 13.10 -2.16 7.97
N LEU A 52 12.40 -2.06 6.83
CA LEU A 52 11.37 -3.03 6.43
C LEU A 52 11.97 -4.44 6.28
N HIS A 53 13.12 -4.57 5.62
CA HIS A 53 13.81 -5.85 5.47
C HIS A 53 14.14 -6.49 6.84
N GLN A 54 14.59 -5.68 7.80
CA GLN A 54 14.85 -6.14 9.16
C GLN A 54 13.57 -6.59 9.88
N ALA A 55 12.47 -5.83 9.76
CA ALA A 55 11.16 -6.21 10.30
C ALA A 55 10.69 -7.55 9.72
N THR A 56 10.81 -7.74 8.39
CA THR A 56 10.46 -9.00 7.72
C THR A 56 11.27 -10.18 8.21
N HIS A 57 12.58 -10.00 8.40
CA HIS A 57 13.43 -11.05 8.96
C HIS A 57 13.02 -11.43 10.39
N LEU A 58 12.75 -10.44 11.25
CA LEU A 58 12.30 -10.70 12.63
C LEU A 58 10.91 -11.36 12.68
N LYS A 59 10.00 -10.97 11.77
CA LYS A 59 8.70 -11.61 11.59
C LYS A 59 8.85 -13.10 11.29
N HIS A 60 9.71 -13.47 10.33
CA HIS A 60 9.98 -14.87 10.01
C HIS A 60 10.57 -15.63 11.20
N GLN A 61 11.50 -15.04 11.94
CA GLN A 61 12.03 -15.67 13.17
C GLN A 61 10.95 -15.91 14.24
N ALA A 62 9.98 -15.00 14.36
CA ALA A 62 8.85 -15.18 15.28
C ALA A 62 7.92 -16.30 14.80
N ILE A 63 7.65 -16.39 13.49
CA ILE A 63 6.88 -17.46 12.87
C ILE A 63 7.56 -18.82 13.08
N ASP A 64 8.87 -18.92 12.86
CA ASP A 64 9.64 -20.16 13.08
C ASP A 64 9.58 -20.64 14.53
N ARG A 65 9.45 -19.70 15.47
CA ARG A 65 9.26 -19.97 16.90
C ARG A 65 7.81 -20.20 17.30
N CYS A 66 6.88 -20.19 16.34
CA CYS A 66 5.44 -20.27 16.55
C CYS A 66 4.92 -19.20 17.53
N ASN A 67 5.54 -18.02 17.55
CA ASN A 67 5.11 -16.91 18.40
C ASN A 67 4.20 -15.96 17.60
N ASP A 68 2.89 -16.23 17.68
CA ASP A 68 1.85 -15.45 16.98
C ASP A 68 1.88 -13.97 17.37
N HIS A 69 2.06 -13.68 18.67
CA HIS A 69 2.07 -12.32 19.18
C HIS A 69 3.19 -11.47 18.55
N ASP A 70 4.42 -11.97 18.62
CA ASP A 70 5.58 -11.27 18.05
C ASP A 70 5.49 -11.21 16.52
N ALA A 71 5.05 -12.29 15.85
CA ALA A 71 4.89 -12.32 14.40
C ALA A 71 3.88 -11.26 13.92
N ASN A 72 2.77 -11.12 14.63
CA ASN A 72 1.73 -10.13 14.33
C ASN A 72 2.19 -8.71 14.68
N ALA A 73 3.00 -8.52 15.74
CA ALA A 73 3.64 -7.25 16.04
C ALA A 73 4.63 -6.83 14.92
N PHE A 74 5.46 -7.75 14.43
CA PHE A 74 6.36 -7.43 13.31
C PHE A 74 5.62 -7.22 11.98
N LEU A 75 4.52 -7.92 11.72
CA LEU A 75 3.62 -7.60 10.60
C LEU A 75 3.07 -6.17 10.69
N GLY A 76 2.64 -5.74 11.89
CA GLY A 76 2.19 -4.38 12.11
C GLY A 76 3.28 -3.35 11.86
N LEU A 77 4.52 -3.69 12.22
CA LEU A 77 5.69 -2.85 11.98
C LEU A 77 6.00 -2.69 10.49
N GLU A 78 5.95 -3.78 9.71
CA GLU A 78 6.08 -3.71 8.25
C GLU A 78 5.04 -2.76 7.63
N CYS A 79 3.81 -2.83 8.11
CA CYS A 79 2.71 -1.98 7.64
C CYS A 79 2.95 -0.51 8.04
N ALA A 80 3.38 -0.23 9.28
CA ALA A 80 3.67 1.14 9.73
C ALA A 80 4.83 1.77 8.94
N ILE A 81 5.92 1.02 8.72
CA ILE A 81 7.05 1.45 7.87
C ILE A 81 6.58 1.71 6.44
N GLY A 82 5.78 0.79 5.89
CA GLY A 82 5.20 0.91 4.56
C GLY A 82 4.30 2.15 4.40
N ALA A 83 3.57 2.53 5.44
CA ALA A 83 2.72 3.72 5.45
C ALA A 83 3.55 5.00 5.25
N VAL A 84 4.56 5.21 6.11
CA VAL A 84 5.42 6.40 6.06
C VAL A 84 6.22 6.43 4.76
N ARG A 85 6.76 5.28 4.32
CA ARG A 85 7.50 5.20 3.05
C ARG A 85 6.61 5.54 1.86
N ALA A 86 5.41 4.95 1.78
CA ALA A 86 4.49 5.22 0.67
C ALA A 86 4.10 6.71 0.60
N GLU A 87 3.90 7.37 1.74
CA GLU A 87 3.62 8.81 1.75
C GLU A 87 4.83 9.66 1.33
N LEU A 88 6.05 9.33 1.77
CA LEU A 88 7.26 10.00 1.28
C LEU A 88 7.38 9.88 -0.25
N ILE A 89 7.15 8.68 -0.79
CA ILE A 89 7.17 8.43 -2.24
C ILE A 89 6.06 9.22 -2.93
N MET A 90 4.86 9.32 -2.36
CA MET A 90 3.79 10.17 -2.90
C MET A 90 4.26 11.62 -3.07
N TRP A 91 4.91 12.20 -2.04
CA TRP A 91 5.43 13.57 -2.13
C TRP A 91 6.51 13.71 -3.20
N ILE A 92 7.40 12.72 -3.34
CA ILE A 92 8.43 12.72 -4.39
C ILE A 92 7.78 12.68 -5.77
N LEU A 93 6.77 11.83 -5.98
CA LEU A 93 6.07 11.68 -7.26
C LEU A 93 5.29 12.94 -7.63
N LEU A 94 4.62 13.60 -6.68
CA LEU A 94 3.98 14.89 -6.93
C LEU A 94 4.98 15.96 -7.41
N LYS A 95 6.19 15.98 -6.83
CA LYS A 95 7.26 16.91 -7.25
C LYS A 95 7.91 16.55 -8.59
N ARG A 96 7.63 15.36 -9.11
CA ARG A 96 8.08 14.89 -10.42
C ARG A 96 6.96 14.99 -11.48
N ASP A 97 5.86 15.68 -11.16
CA ASP A 97 4.69 15.79 -12.02
C ASP A 97 4.08 14.43 -12.41
N MET A 98 4.12 13.46 -11.47
CA MET A 98 3.57 12.11 -11.63
C MET A 98 2.36 11.88 -10.70
N PRO A 99 1.22 12.58 -10.91
CA PRO A 99 0.12 12.56 -9.96
C PRO A 99 -0.66 11.23 -9.94
N ASN A 100 -0.69 10.47 -11.04
CA ASN A 100 -1.34 9.15 -11.07
C ASN A 100 -0.62 8.13 -10.18
N GLU A 101 0.70 8.13 -10.21
CA GLU A 101 1.57 7.29 -9.40
C GLU A 101 1.53 7.77 -7.94
N ALA A 102 1.54 9.09 -7.72
CA ALA A 102 1.38 9.66 -6.39
C ALA A 102 0.05 9.25 -5.75
N TRP A 103 -1.06 9.30 -6.50
CA TRP A 103 -2.36 8.79 -6.05
C TRP A 103 -2.27 7.34 -5.58
N ASN A 104 -1.63 6.48 -6.38
CA ASN A 104 -1.48 5.06 -6.00
C ASN A 104 -0.68 4.89 -4.71
N ARG A 105 0.31 5.76 -4.46
CA ARG A 105 1.10 5.75 -3.23
C ARG A 105 0.35 6.31 -2.02
N LEU A 106 -0.50 7.32 -2.20
CA LEU A 106 -1.43 7.78 -1.16
C LEU A 106 -2.34 6.64 -0.71
N ILE A 107 -2.99 5.95 -1.66
CA ILE A 107 -3.87 4.83 -1.33
C ILE A 107 -3.09 3.69 -0.67
N ALA A 108 -1.86 3.41 -1.13
CA ALA A 108 -0.98 2.44 -0.47
C ALA A 108 -0.69 2.81 0.99
N ALA A 109 -0.41 4.08 1.29
CA ALA A 109 -0.19 4.55 2.66
C ALA A 109 -1.45 4.41 3.53
N GLN A 110 -2.62 4.76 2.99
CA GLN A 110 -3.91 4.58 3.69
C GLN A 110 -4.18 3.11 4.04
N MET A 111 -3.96 2.20 3.08
CA MET A 111 -4.09 0.76 3.30
C MET A 111 -3.13 0.27 4.39
N ALA A 112 -1.88 0.71 4.34
CA ALA A 112 -0.85 0.34 5.29
C ALA A 112 -1.19 0.77 6.74
N CYS A 113 -1.71 1.98 6.95
CA CYS A 113 -2.17 2.43 8.26
C CYS A 113 -3.30 1.54 8.82
N LEU A 114 -4.29 1.21 7.99
CA LEU A 114 -5.38 0.32 8.39
C LEU A 114 -4.87 -1.09 8.70
N ASP A 115 -3.99 -1.63 7.88
CA ASP A 115 -3.42 -2.96 8.08
C ASP A 115 -2.54 -3.00 9.33
N ALA A 116 -1.71 -1.98 9.59
CA ALA A 116 -0.94 -1.87 10.84
C ALA A 116 -1.86 -1.94 12.07
N SER A 117 -2.93 -1.14 12.07
CA SER A 117 -3.91 -1.11 13.17
C SER A 117 -4.62 -2.46 13.40
N ARG A 118 -4.77 -3.28 12.35
CA ARG A 118 -5.37 -4.61 12.42
C ARG A 118 -4.38 -5.68 12.84
N ALA A 119 -3.10 -5.53 12.49
CA ALA A 119 -2.05 -6.50 12.75
C ALA A 119 -1.79 -6.69 14.24
N HIS A 120 -1.73 -5.59 15.01
CA HIS A 120 -1.47 -5.69 16.43
C HIS A 120 -1.96 -4.46 17.20
N VAL A 121 -2.43 -4.67 18.44
CA VAL A 121 -3.05 -3.62 19.27
C VAL A 121 -2.14 -2.40 19.51
N ILE A 122 -0.82 -2.61 19.53
CA ILE A 122 0.18 -1.55 19.73
C ILE A 122 0.16 -0.49 18.61
N PHE A 123 -0.33 -0.85 17.42
CA PHE A 123 -0.44 0.03 16.26
C PHE A 123 -1.85 0.64 16.13
N GLY A 124 -2.68 0.59 17.17
CA GLY A 124 -4.01 1.22 17.15
C GLY A 124 -3.97 2.72 16.82
N HIS A 125 -2.86 3.39 17.12
CA HIS A 125 -2.63 4.80 16.80
C HIS A 125 -2.48 5.07 15.29
N CYS A 126 -2.18 4.06 14.47
CA CYS A 126 -2.08 4.22 13.01
C CYS A 126 -3.42 4.65 12.37
N ILE A 127 -4.55 4.50 13.08
CA ILE A 127 -5.85 5.03 12.65
C ILE A 127 -5.80 6.56 12.48
N GLN A 128 -5.11 7.29 13.37
CA GLN A 128 -4.97 8.74 13.22
C GLN A 128 -4.17 9.11 11.96
N GLY A 129 -3.15 8.30 11.63
CA GLY A 129 -2.39 8.43 10.38
C GLY A 129 -3.29 8.23 9.16
N PHE A 130 -4.17 7.23 9.17
CA PHE A 130 -5.16 7.02 8.11
C PHE A 130 -6.10 8.22 7.94
N GLU A 131 -6.64 8.77 9.04
CA GLU A 131 -7.53 9.92 8.99
C GLU A 131 -6.85 11.15 8.38
N ARG A 132 -5.60 11.44 8.77
CA ARG A 132 -4.79 12.50 8.16
C ARG A 132 -4.58 12.28 6.67
N LEU A 133 -4.29 11.04 6.24
CA LEU A 133 -4.12 10.72 4.81
C LEU A 133 -5.43 10.88 4.02
N VAL A 134 -6.59 10.68 4.63
CA VAL A 134 -7.89 10.96 4.01
C VAL A 134 -8.13 12.47 3.84
N GLU A 135 -7.64 13.29 4.78
CA GLU A 135 -7.66 14.76 4.63
C GLU A 135 -6.70 15.23 3.54
N LEU A 136 -5.50 14.63 3.45
CA LEU A 136 -4.56 14.88 2.36
C LEU A 136 -5.16 14.50 1.00
N GLU A 137 -5.87 13.38 0.90
CA GLU A 137 -6.58 12.98 -0.33
C GLU A 137 -7.48 14.10 -0.85
N ARG A 138 -8.29 14.69 0.04
CA ARG A 138 -9.28 15.71 -0.30
C ARG A 138 -8.66 17.07 -0.62
N SER A 139 -7.50 17.37 -0.07
CA SER A 139 -6.83 18.67 -0.21
C SER A 139 -5.86 18.70 -1.39
N LEU A 140 -5.22 17.58 -1.71
CA LEU A 140 -4.19 17.51 -2.76
C LEU A 140 -4.74 17.07 -4.11
N PHE A 141 -5.72 16.16 -4.12
CA PHE A 141 -6.16 15.51 -5.36
C PHE A 141 -7.58 15.95 -5.73
N PRO A 142 -7.86 16.21 -7.02
CA PRO A 142 -9.21 16.53 -7.46
C PRO A 142 -10.15 15.32 -7.26
N PRO A 143 -11.48 15.53 -7.22
CA PRO A 143 -12.44 14.44 -7.11
C PRO A 143 -12.29 13.38 -8.22
N GLN A 144 -12.19 12.12 -7.81
CA GLN A 144 -12.04 10.99 -8.71
C GLN A 144 -13.38 10.34 -9.07
N VAL A 145 -13.43 9.65 -10.22
CA VAL A 145 -14.55 8.79 -10.61
C VAL A 145 -14.10 7.35 -10.39
N PHE A 146 -14.63 6.74 -9.34
CA PHE A 146 -14.27 5.37 -8.98
C PHE A 146 -15.09 4.35 -9.74
N VAL A 147 -14.44 3.22 -10.00
CA VAL A 147 -15.07 2.04 -10.59
C VAL A 147 -14.84 0.84 -9.69
N SER A 148 -15.79 -0.09 -9.68
CA SER A 148 -15.63 -1.37 -9.02
C SER A 148 -16.07 -2.46 -9.97
N ALA A 149 -15.25 -3.50 -10.08
CA ALA A 149 -15.59 -4.69 -10.82
C ALA A 149 -16.33 -5.70 -9.93
N GLY A 150 -17.42 -6.25 -10.45
CA GLY A 150 -18.14 -7.39 -9.89
C GLY A 150 -17.66 -8.68 -10.54
N PHE A 151 -17.33 -9.66 -9.71
CA PHE A 151 -16.92 -10.99 -10.15
C PHE A 151 -17.75 -12.06 -9.44
N ILE A 152 -18.00 -13.15 -10.15
CA ILE A 152 -18.57 -14.39 -9.60
C ILE A 152 -17.42 -15.37 -9.41
N SER A 153 -17.36 -16.03 -8.26
CA SER A 153 -16.35 -17.04 -7.96
C SER A 153 -17.03 -18.32 -7.49
N ASP A 154 -16.66 -19.45 -8.09
CA ASP A 154 -17.28 -20.73 -7.76
C ASP A 154 -16.69 -21.32 -6.46
N LYS A 155 -15.46 -20.93 -6.10
CA LYS A 155 -14.76 -21.37 -4.87
C LYS A 155 -14.09 -20.21 -4.15
N LEU A 156 -14.17 -20.25 -2.83
CA LEU A 156 -13.64 -19.26 -1.89
C LEU A 156 -12.89 -20.01 -0.79
N ASP A 157 -11.57 -19.86 -0.74
CA ASP A 157 -10.71 -20.55 0.22
C ASP A 157 -9.99 -19.54 1.13
N CYS A 158 -9.69 -19.96 2.35
CA CYS A 158 -8.93 -19.16 3.31
C CYS A 158 -7.44 -19.18 2.99
N SER A 159 -6.78 -18.02 2.90
CA SER A 159 -5.32 -17.97 2.68
C SER A 159 -4.48 -18.57 3.80
N ILE A 160 -5.02 -18.67 5.03
CA ILE A 160 -4.27 -19.16 6.21
C ILE A 160 -4.31 -20.68 6.33
N CYS A 161 -5.48 -21.31 6.12
CA CYS A 161 -5.61 -22.76 6.29
C CYS A 161 -5.95 -23.53 5.00
N GLY A 162 -6.22 -22.85 3.90
CA GLY A 162 -6.62 -23.47 2.63
C GLY A 162 -8.02 -24.11 2.63
N ALA A 163 -8.73 -24.13 3.77
CA ALA A 163 -10.08 -24.66 3.85
C ALA A 163 -11.10 -23.69 3.23
N ARG A 164 -12.26 -24.22 2.85
CA ARG A 164 -13.38 -23.42 2.34
C ARG A 164 -13.73 -22.31 3.32
N TYR A 165 -13.73 -21.07 2.84
CA TYR A 165 -13.84 -19.88 3.68
C TYR A 165 -15.10 -19.89 4.55
N SER A 166 -16.23 -20.36 4.01
CA SER A 166 -17.52 -20.47 4.73
C SER A 166 -17.52 -21.42 5.94
N THR A 167 -16.49 -22.25 6.08
CA THR A 167 -16.38 -23.24 7.17
C THR A 167 -15.17 -23.02 8.08
N CYS A 168 -14.27 -22.11 7.72
CA CYS A 168 -13.07 -21.85 8.51
C CYS A 168 -13.36 -20.86 9.65
N LYS A 169 -12.48 -20.82 10.66
CA LYS A 169 -12.58 -19.89 11.80
C LYS A 169 -11.82 -18.57 11.58
N HIS A 170 -11.09 -18.44 10.47
CA HIS A 170 -10.27 -17.27 10.18
C HIS A 170 -11.14 -16.14 9.60
N LEU A 171 -10.91 -14.93 10.09
CA LEU A 171 -11.66 -13.75 9.68
C LEU A 171 -10.83 -12.93 8.70
N ARG A 172 -11.43 -12.50 7.59
CA ARG A 172 -10.73 -11.71 6.57
C ARG A 172 -10.19 -10.42 7.18
N GLY A 173 -8.94 -10.09 6.86
CA GLY A 173 -8.24 -8.92 7.38
C GLY A 173 -7.78 -9.04 8.83
N LYS A 174 -7.95 -10.20 9.48
CA LYS A 174 -7.31 -10.49 10.78
C LYS A 174 -5.95 -11.15 10.59
N PRO A 175 -4.97 -10.82 11.45
CA PRO A 175 -3.64 -11.39 11.40
C PRO A 175 -3.60 -12.77 12.06
N TYR A 176 -2.82 -13.68 11.50
CA TYR A 176 -2.53 -15.02 11.99
C TYR A 176 -1.09 -15.35 11.61
N MET A 177 -0.21 -15.58 12.60
CA MET A 177 1.21 -15.89 12.40
C MET A 177 1.91 -14.98 11.38
N GLY A 178 1.78 -13.66 11.56
CA GLY A 178 2.44 -12.66 10.73
C GLY A 178 1.87 -12.53 9.31
N GLN A 179 0.65 -13.01 9.05
CA GLN A 179 -0.05 -12.88 7.77
C GLN A 179 -1.51 -12.48 7.96
N PHE A 180 -2.07 -11.66 7.08
CA PHE A 180 -3.51 -11.42 7.09
C PHE A 180 -4.25 -12.56 6.40
N CYS A 181 -5.38 -12.96 6.98
CA CYS A 181 -6.32 -13.83 6.30
C CYS A 181 -6.98 -13.08 5.15
N GLU A 182 -6.85 -13.62 3.95
CA GLU A 182 -7.54 -13.18 2.75
C GLU A 182 -8.40 -14.32 2.20
N VAL A 183 -9.35 -13.94 1.34
CA VAL A 183 -10.18 -14.90 0.62
C VAL A 183 -9.54 -15.11 -0.75
N VAL A 184 -9.16 -16.35 -1.03
CA VAL A 184 -8.63 -16.77 -2.32
C VAL A 184 -9.81 -17.18 -3.20
N HIS A 185 -10.05 -16.40 -4.24
CA HIS A 185 -11.09 -16.66 -5.23
C HIS A 185 -10.54 -17.56 -6.34
N SER A 186 -11.24 -18.64 -6.65
CA SER A 186 -10.92 -19.53 -7.78
C SER A 186 -12.10 -19.62 -8.75
N ASP A 187 -11.80 -19.99 -9.99
CA ASP A 187 -12.80 -20.14 -11.06
C ASP A 187 -13.63 -18.85 -11.25
N ILE A 188 -12.91 -17.72 -11.42
CA ILE A 188 -13.48 -16.37 -11.43
C ILE A 188 -14.07 -16.03 -12.80
N ARG A 189 -15.30 -15.51 -12.83
CA ARG A 189 -15.96 -14.96 -14.02
C ARG A 189 -16.31 -13.49 -13.80
N ALA A 190 -16.02 -12.66 -14.80
CA ALA A 190 -16.45 -11.26 -14.80
C ALA A 190 -17.97 -11.17 -14.94
N ASP A 191 -18.61 -10.30 -14.17
CA ASP A 191 -20.05 -10.05 -14.20
C ASP A 191 -20.35 -8.64 -14.71
N HIS A 192 -19.87 -7.62 -13.99
CA HIS A 192 -20.09 -6.22 -14.36
C HIS A 192 -18.98 -5.29 -13.90
N VAL A 193 -19.03 -4.04 -14.37
CA VAL A 193 -18.27 -2.91 -13.83
C VAL A 193 -19.26 -1.80 -13.50
N ALA A 194 -19.17 -1.24 -12.30
CA ALA A 194 -20.03 -0.15 -11.86
C ALA A 194 -19.20 1.09 -11.51
N VAL A 195 -19.74 2.27 -11.85
CA VAL A 195 -19.26 3.54 -11.28
C VAL A 195 -19.83 3.68 -9.88
N VAL A 196 -18.98 3.92 -8.89
CA VAL A 196 -19.36 3.89 -7.47
C VAL A 196 -18.84 5.11 -6.72
N LYS A 197 -19.49 5.45 -5.60
CA LYS A 197 -19.00 6.49 -4.67
C LYS A 197 -17.89 5.99 -3.76
N THR A 198 -17.97 4.73 -3.35
CA THR A 198 -17.06 4.10 -2.38
C THR A 198 -16.59 2.76 -2.96
N PRO A 199 -15.45 2.74 -3.67
CA PRO A 199 -14.91 1.49 -4.20
C PRO A 199 -14.27 0.65 -3.08
N ALA A 200 -14.12 -0.65 -3.34
CA ALA A 200 -13.30 -1.51 -2.47
C ALA A 200 -11.81 -1.11 -2.51
N ASP A 201 -11.35 -0.58 -3.64
CA ASP A 201 -9.99 -0.07 -3.84
C ASP A 201 -10.03 1.24 -4.64
N LYS A 202 -9.56 2.33 -4.04
CA LYS A 202 -9.54 3.67 -4.65
C LYS A 202 -8.52 3.82 -5.79
N ARG A 203 -7.64 2.85 -6.01
CA ARG A 203 -6.82 2.76 -7.24
C ARG A 203 -7.67 2.42 -8.46
N CYS A 204 -8.85 1.82 -8.26
CA CYS A 204 -9.78 1.50 -9.34
C CYS A 204 -10.63 2.73 -9.69
N ARG A 205 -10.21 3.44 -10.74
CA ARG A 205 -10.79 4.72 -11.17
C ARG A 205 -10.66 4.92 -12.67
N VAL A 206 -11.41 5.88 -13.20
CA VAL A 206 -11.14 6.47 -14.51
C VAL A 206 -9.81 7.21 -14.43
N VAL A 207 -8.93 6.97 -15.41
CA VAL A 207 -7.59 7.56 -15.50
C VAL A 207 -7.57 8.69 -16.53
N SER A 208 -8.12 8.44 -17.72
CA SER A 208 -8.17 9.42 -18.80
C SER A 208 -9.46 9.30 -19.60
N PHE A 209 -9.78 10.33 -20.38
CA PHE A 209 -10.91 10.32 -21.30
C PHE A 209 -10.60 11.09 -22.57
N LYS A 210 -11.24 10.69 -23.65
CA LYS A 210 -11.01 11.20 -25.00
C LYS A 210 -11.59 12.61 -25.19
N VAL A 211 -10.80 13.50 -25.79
CA VAL A 211 -11.13 14.91 -26.11
C VAL A 211 -10.59 15.28 -27.49
N LYS A 212 -11.00 16.40 -28.11
CA LYS A 212 -10.60 16.78 -29.49
C LYS A 212 -9.10 16.66 -29.77
N GLU A 213 -8.28 17.03 -28.79
CA GLU A 213 -6.83 17.12 -28.92
C GLU A 213 -6.08 15.83 -28.55
N GLY A 214 -6.77 14.81 -28.00
CA GLY A 214 -6.12 13.56 -27.56
C GLY A 214 -6.86 12.88 -26.40
N HIS A 215 -6.10 12.26 -25.48
CA HIS A 215 -6.61 11.72 -24.22
C HIS A 215 -6.21 12.62 -23.07
N ARG A 216 -7.22 13.18 -22.39
CA ARG A 216 -7.03 14.03 -21.21
C ARG A 216 -6.92 13.17 -19.97
N ASP A 217 -5.81 13.31 -19.25
CA ASP A 217 -5.63 12.69 -17.94
C ASP A 217 -6.51 13.38 -16.88
N ARG A 218 -7.09 12.61 -15.96
CA ARG A 218 -8.00 13.17 -14.93
C ARG A 218 -7.28 13.87 -13.79
N LEU A 219 -6.02 13.52 -13.51
CA LEU A 219 -5.25 14.03 -12.39
C LEU A 219 -4.31 15.15 -12.81
N SER A 220 -3.48 14.96 -13.83
CA SER A 220 -2.58 16.00 -14.34
C SER A 220 -3.30 17.03 -15.22
N TRP A 221 -4.46 16.66 -15.79
CA TRP A 221 -5.18 17.45 -16.79
C TRP A 221 -4.43 17.64 -18.13
N GLU A 222 -3.27 17.01 -18.26
CA GLU A 222 -2.49 17.01 -19.50
C GLU A 222 -3.19 16.20 -20.59
N ILE A 223 -2.88 16.53 -21.83
CA ILE A 223 -3.41 15.84 -23.00
C ILE A 223 -2.28 15.04 -23.63
N SER A 224 -2.43 13.73 -23.64
CA SER A 224 -1.58 12.84 -24.43
C SER A 224 -2.12 12.74 -25.86
N PRO A 225 -1.25 12.78 -26.88
CA PRO A 225 -1.69 12.76 -28.27
C PRO A 225 -2.35 11.42 -28.62
N TYR A 226 -3.18 11.46 -29.65
CA TYR A 226 -3.77 10.26 -30.20
C TYR A 226 -2.73 9.26 -30.71
N LYS A 227 -3.04 7.97 -30.55
CA LYS A 227 -2.28 6.91 -31.22
C LYS A 227 -2.59 6.94 -32.73
N ASN A 228 -1.65 6.45 -33.54
CA ASN A 228 -1.82 6.42 -34.99
C ASN A 228 -3.16 5.78 -35.41
N GLY A 229 -3.95 6.52 -36.19
CA GLY A 229 -5.25 6.07 -36.70
C GLY A 229 -6.44 6.36 -35.78
N GLU A 230 -6.21 6.91 -34.59
CA GLU A 230 -7.29 7.34 -33.71
C GLU A 230 -7.81 8.73 -34.11
N VAL A 231 -9.13 8.88 -34.15
CA VAL A 231 -9.82 10.13 -34.55
C VAL A 231 -10.85 10.52 -33.51
N PHE A 232 -11.05 11.81 -33.32
CA PHE A 232 -12.16 12.36 -32.53
C PHE A 232 -13.37 12.66 -33.42
N LYS A 233 -14.57 12.39 -32.92
CA LYS A 233 -15.84 12.81 -33.55
C LYS A 233 -16.75 13.38 -32.46
N ASP A 234 -17.36 14.53 -32.72
CA ASP A 234 -18.19 15.25 -31.74
C ASP A 234 -19.41 14.42 -31.26
N ASP A 235 -19.95 13.54 -32.11
CA ASP A 235 -21.14 12.73 -31.81
C ASP A 235 -20.82 11.27 -31.41
N ASP A 236 -19.54 10.93 -31.17
CA ASP A 236 -19.16 9.59 -30.73
C ASP A 236 -19.46 9.38 -29.23
N ALA A 237 -19.57 8.11 -28.84
CA ALA A 237 -19.67 7.73 -27.44
C ALA A 237 -18.46 8.23 -26.63
N LEU A 238 -18.69 8.61 -25.37
CA LEU A 238 -17.61 8.95 -24.44
C LEU A 238 -16.67 7.76 -24.27
N GLN A 239 -15.40 7.95 -24.61
CA GLN A 239 -14.36 6.93 -24.42
C GLN A 239 -13.50 7.32 -23.21
N ALA A 240 -13.32 6.37 -22.29
CA ALA A 240 -12.55 6.57 -21.07
C ALA A 240 -11.68 5.35 -20.77
N GLN A 241 -10.46 5.60 -20.31
CA GLN A 241 -9.56 4.56 -19.81
C GLN A 241 -9.74 4.44 -18.29
N SER A 242 -9.88 3.22 -17.78
CA SER A 242 -10.10 2.98 -16.35
C SER A 242 -9.27 1.80 -15.84
N ILE A 243 -8.92 1.83 -14.56
CA ILE A 243 -8.37 0.69 -13.83
C ILE A 243 -9.54 -0.04 -13.18
N LEU A 244 -9.77 -1.30 -13.57
CA LEU A 244 -10.93 -2.10 -13.10
C LEU A 244 -10.60 -2.98 -11.90
N LEU A 245 -9.33 -3.36 -11.75
CA LEU A 245 -8.84 -4.24 -10.70
C LEU A 245 -7.37 -3.93 -10.43
N SER A 246 -7.00 -3.87 -9.15
CA SER A 246 -5.61 -3.92 -8.71
C SER A 246 -5.39 -5.20 -7.91
N THR A 247 -4.46 -6.03 -8.36
CA THR A 247 -4.18 -7.34 -7.75
C THR A 247 -3.15 -7.28 -6.64
N ASP A 248 -2.41 -6.18 -6.53
CA ASP A 248 -1.42 -5.98 -5.49
C ASP A 248 -2.09 -5.62 -4.17
N ARG A 249 -2.15 -6.59 -3.25
CA ARG A 249 -2.75 -6.46 -1.92
C ARG A 249 -1.90 -5.60 -0.98
N TYR A 250 -0.58 -5.58 -1.14
CA TYR A 250 0.34 -4.91 -0.23
C TYR A 250 1.23 -3.91 -0.99
N PRO A 251 0.65 -2.91 -1.66
CA PRO A 251 1.41 -2.00 -2.52
C PRO A 251 2.45 -1.17 -1.76
N TYR A 252 2.27 -1.02 -0.46
CA TYR A 252 3.19 -0.35 0.46
C TYR A 252 4.41 -1.20 0.84
N LEU A 253 4.54 -2.44 0.35
CA LEU A 253 5.72 -3.28 0.54
C LEU A 253 6.68 -3.26 -0.66
N ALA A 254 6.27 -2.73 -1.82
CA ALA A 254 7.16 -2.52 -2.95
C ALA A 254 8.35 -1.63 -2.57
N SER A 255 9.55 -1.99 -3.01
CA SER A 255 10.78 -1.26 -2.66
C SER A 255 10.80 0.12 -3.29
N THR A 256 11.55 1.06 -2.70
CA THR A 256 11.71 2.41 -3.26
C THR A 256 12.24 2.36 -4.69
N SER A 257 13.21 1.47 -4.96
CA SER A 257 13.77 1.29 -6.30
C SER A 257 12.74 0.78 -7.29
N GLU A 258 11.88 -0.17 -6.92
CA GLU A 258 10.84 -0.68 -7.83
C GLU A 258 9.84 0.42 -8.21
N VAL A 259 9.49 1.28 -7.26
CA VAL A 259 8.47 2.31 -7.47
C VAL A 259 9.02 3.56 -8.16
N LEU A 260 10.25 3.97 -7.85
CA LEU A 260 10.84 5.22 -8.36
C LEU A 260 11.86 5.01 -9.49
N SER A 261 12.04 3.78 -9.97
CA SER A 261 12.87 3.51 -11.14
C SER A 261 12.39 4.33 -12.34
N PRO A 262 13.31 4.94 -13.12
CA PRO A 262 12.93 5.59 -14.36
C PRO A 262 12.33 4.55 -15.31
N THR A 263 11.05 4.71 -15.64
CA THR A 263 10.41 4.07 -16.80
C THR A 263 10.88 4.71 -18.09
#